data_AF-A0A420PUP5-F1
#
_entry.id   AF-A0A420PUP5-F1
#
_cell.length_a   1.000
_cell.length_b   1.000
_cell.length_c   1.000
_cell.angle_alpha   90.00
_cell.angle_beta   90.00
_cell.angle_gamma   90.00
#
_symmetry.space_group_name_H-M   'P 1'
#
loop_
_entity.id
_entity.type
_entity.pdbx_description
1 polymer ?
#
loop_
_entity_poly.entity_id
_entity_poly.type
_entity_poly.pdbx_seq_one_letter_code
_entity_poly.pdbx_strand_id
1 'polypeptide(L)'
;MQATHKGIAAILCVFDNIQDKILIQEYLELNLLQLGRLSETELASSISQVIDAYRYLAQECSTLQIEETRVSLNGTVKLVMDLGYSFPSTQWPSQRAADYWYQEFAAFICPLKPEKLTFKGHLFYQAATSKRIPPSNHLWLLERSQGPRGLALAVKKAIGVMLAGNTENRSKRYGSV
;
A
#
# COMPACT_ATOMS: atom_id res chain seq x y z
N MET A 1 12.25 -13.86 -10.08
CA MET A 1 10.93 -14.33 -9.62
C MET A 1 9.94 -13.20 -9.86
N GLN A 2 8.87 -13.40 -10.64
CA GLN A 2 7.82 -12.38 -10.79
C GLN A 2 6.89 -12.48 -9.59
N ALA A 3 6.66 -11.38 -8.86
CA ALA A 3 5.75 -11.37 -7.74
C ALA A 3 4.29 -11.38 -8.25
N THR A 4 3.73 -12.58 -8.42
CA THR A 4 2.37 -12.76 -8.90
C THR A 4 1.42 -12.96 -7.73
N HIS A 5 1.04 -11.87 -7.05
CA HIS A 5 0.06 -11.91 -5.96
C HIS A 5 -1.03 -10.85 -6.18
N LYS A 6 -2.29 -11.18 -5.86
CA LYS A 6 -3.46 -10.28 -6.10
C LYS A 6 -3.35 -8.89 -5.46
N GLY A 7 -2.58 -8.79 -4.37
CA GLY A 7 -2.33 -7.54 -3.64
C GLY A 7 -1.08 -6.78 -4.10
N ILE A 8 -0.40 -7.27 -5.15
CA ILE A 8 0.75 -6.63 -5.79
C ILE A 8 0.30 -6.14 -7.16
N ALA A 9 0.79 -4.98 -7.57
CA ALA A 9 0.54 -4.41 -8.88
C ALA A 9 1.01 -5.38 -9.97
N ALA A 10 0.14 -5.68 -10.93
CA ALA A 10 0.43 -6.57 -12.04
C ALA A 10 1.58 -6.00 -12.86
N ILE A 11 2.66 -6.77 -12.99
CA ILE A 11 3.80 -6.44 -13.83
C ILE A 11 3.39 -6.73 -15.28
N LEU A 12 3.27 -5.68 -16.08
CA LEU A 12 2.87 -5.77 -17.49
C LEU A 12 4.07 -6.02 -18.39
N CYS A 13 5.20 -5.37 -18.10
CA CYS A 13 6.43 -5.54 -18.88
C CYS A 13 7.67 -5.16 -18.07
N VAL A 14 8.82 -5.74 -18.43
CA VAL A 14 10.14 -5.38 -17.93
C VAL A 14 11.04 -5.16 -19.14
N PHE A 15 11.67 -3.99 -19.22
CA PHE A 15 12.66 -3.67 -20.25
C PHE A 15 14.03 -3.53 -19.62
N ASP A 16 15.03 -4.09 -20.28
CA ASP A 16 16.42 -3.77 -20.00
C ASP A 16 16.80 -2.54 -20.84
N ASN A 17 17.07 -1.42 -20.16
CA ASN A 17 17.73 -0.26 -20.73
C ASN A 17 19.24 -0.37 -20.43
N ILE A 18 20.09 0.30 -21.21
CA ILE A 18 21.55 0.15 -21.21
C ILE A 18 22.17 0.30 -19.81
N GLN A 19 21.54 1.06 -18.91
CA GLN A 19 21.98 1.26 -17.52
C GLN A 19 20.95 0.86 -16.46
N ASP A 20 19.69 0.63 -16.84
CA ASP A 20 18.57 0.50 -15.89
C ASP A 20 17.56 -0.56 -16.32
N LYS A 21 16.78 -1.07 -15.37
CA LYS A 21 15.58 -1.87 -15.67
C LYS A 21 14.35 -0.98 -15.57
N ILE A 22 13.58 -0.89 -16.66
CA ILE A 22 12.30 -0.17 -16.69
C ILE A 22 11.19 -1.18 -16.42
N LEU A 23 10.37 -0.88 -15.42
CA LEU A 23 9.24 -1.69 -15.02
C LEU A 23 7.93 -1.00 -15.38
N ILE A 24 7.08 -1.67 -16.16
CA ILE A 24 5.71 -1.25 -16.41
C ILE A 24 4.76 -2.11 -15.56
N GLN A 25 4.01 -1.45 -14.69
CA GLN A 25 3.00 -2.06 -13.82
C GLN A 25 1.61 -1.49 -14.11
N GLU A 26 0.57 -2.18 -13.65
CA GLU A 26 -0.79 -1.63 -13.68
C GLU A 26 -0.84 -0.27 -12.97
N TYR A 27 -1.62 0.65 -13.54
CA TYR A 27 -1.78 1.98 -13.00
C TYR A 27 -2.89 2.03 -11.94
N LEU A 28 -2.59 2.67 -10.80
CA LEU A 28 -3.55 3.00 -9.75
C LEU A 28 -3.51 4.51 -9.49
N GLU A 29 -4.65 5.16 -9.30
CA GLU A 29 -4.73 6.62 -9.36
C GLU A 29 -3.94 7.32 -8.26
N LEU A 30 -4.05 6.89 -7.00
CA LEU A 30 -3.48 7.60 -5.87
C LEU A 30 -2.47 6.79 -5.08
N ASN A 31 -1.47 7.47 -4.52
CA ASN A 31 -0.72 6.93 -3.40
C ASN A 31 -1.63 6.93 -2.16
N LEU A 32 -1.72 5.80 -1.45
CA LEU A 32 -2.63 5.64 -0.32
C LEU A 32 -2.37 6.66 0.80
N LEU A 33 -1.12 7.10 0.98
CA LEU A 33 -0.76 8.12 1.97
C LEU A 33 -1.39 9.49 1.66
N GLN A 34 -1.75 9.75 0.39
CA GLN A 34 -2.45 10.98 -0.01
C GLN A 34 -3.89 11.05 0.53
N LEU A 35 -4.45 9.93 1.00
CA LEU A 35 -5.73 9.94 1.71
C LEU A 35 -5.61 10.49 3.14
N GLY A 36 -4.39 10.62 3.67
CA GLY A 36 -4.13 11.07 5.03
C GLY A 36 -4.55 10.06 6.09
N ARG A 37 -5.02 10.56 7.24
CA ARG A 37 -5.53 9.70 8.32
C ARG A 37 -6.81 9.00 7.86
N LEU A 38 -6.78 7.68 7.89
CA LEU A 38 -7.94 6.84 7.56
C LEU A 38 -8.82 6.67 8.79
N SER A 39 -10.13 6.50 8.59
CA SER A 39 -11.03 5.92 9.59
C SER A 39 -10.66 4.46 9.86
N GLU A 40 -11.20 3.91 10.95
CA GLU A 40 -10.94 2.51 11.30
C GLU A 40 -11.38 1.52 10.20
N THR A 41 -12.52 1.78 9.54
CA THR A 41 -13.01 0.97 8.42
C THR A 41 -12.13 1.10 7.18
N GLU A 42 -11.68 2.31 6.84
CA GLU A 42 -10.78 2.54 5.71
C GLU A 42 -9.42 1.89 5.93
N LEU A 43 -8.88 1.97 7.16
CA LEU A 43 -7.63 1.30 7.53
C LEU A 43 -7.78 -0.23 7.43
N ALA A 44 -8.81 -0.81 8.04
CA ALA A 44 -9.07 -2.25 7.96
C ALA A 44 -9.26 -2.72 6.49
N SER A 45 -9.96 -1.90 5.70
CA SER A 45 -10.19 -2.16 4.27
C SER A 45 -8.90 -2.11 3.46
N SER A 46 -8.01 -1.16 3.76
CA SER A 46 -6.69 -1.07 3.13
C SER A 46 -5.84 -2.30 3.46
N ILE A 47 -5.71 -2.60 4.76
CA ILE A 47 -4.87 -3.70 5.27
C ILE A 47 -5.35 -5.04 4.71
N SER A 48 -6.65 -5.32 4.73
CA SER A 48 -7.19 -6.61 4.28
C SER A 48 -6.85 -6.97 2.83
N GLN A 49 -6.57 -5.97 1.99
CA GLN A 49 -6.29 -6.17 0.57
C GLN A 49 -4.81 -6.51 0.32
N VAL A 50 -3.89 -6.02 1.16
CA VAL A 50 -2.44 -6.16 0.98
C VAL A 50 -1.76 -7.05 2.03
N ILE A 51 -2.41 -7.39 3.13
CA ILE A 51 -1.80 -8.16 4.22
C ILE A 51 -1.27 -9.52 3.75
N ASP A 52 -2.01 -10.23 2.88
CA ASP A 52 -1.54 -11.49 2.30
C ASP A 52 -0.36 -11.28 1.35
N ALA A 53 -0.25 -10.12 0.71
CA ALA A 53 0.90 -9.78 -0.14
C ALA A 53 2.17 -9.61 0.70
N TYR A 54 2.09 -8.89 1.83
CA TYR A 54 3.21 -8.79 2.77
C TYR A 54 3.61 -10.16 3.32
N ARG A 55 2.63 -11.02 3.66
CA ARG A 55 2.91 -12.38 4.13
C ARG A 55 3.59 -13.23 3.05
N TYR A 56 3.10 -13.14 1.81
CA TYR A 56 3.70 -13.81 0.65
C TYR A 56 5.15 -13.37 0.46
N LEU A 57 5.42 -12.06 0.46
CA LEU A 57 6.78 -11.52 0.31
C LEU A 57 7.72 -11.96 1.45
N ALA A 58 7.21 -12.01 2.68
CA ALA A 58 7.96 -12.52 3.84
C ALA A 58 8.28 -14.02 3.73
N GLN A 59 7.35 -14.83 3.22
CA GLN A 59 7.51 -16.27 3.05
C GLN A 59 8.49 -16.61 1.93
N GLU A 60 8.38 -15.92 0.79
CA GLU A 60 9.24 -16.13 -0.37
C GLU A 60 10.64 -15.52 -0.21
N CYS A 61 10.93 -14.88 0.93
CA CYS A 61 12.19 -14.17 1.19
C CYS A 61 12.54 -13.20 0.04
N SER A 62 11.53 -12.51 -0.48
CA SER A 62 11.67 -11.65 -1.66
C SER A 62 12.63 -10.50 -1.40
N THR A 63 13.53 -10.21 -2.34
CA THR A 63 14.47 -9.07 -2.30
C THR A 63 13.90 -7.81 -2.95
N LEU A 64 12.63 -7.85 -3.36
CA LEU A 64 11.94 -6.73 -3.96
C LEU A 64 11.70 -5.63 -2.94
N GLN A 65 11.65 -4.38 -3.39
CA GLN A 65 11.24 -3.25 -2.58
C GLN A 65 9.84 -2.78 -2.96
N ILE A 66 9.13 -2.19 -2.02
CA ILE A 66 7.86 -1.50 -2.31
C ILE A 66 8.22 -0.06 -2.63
N GLU A 67 7.91 0.39 -3.84
CA GLU A 67 8.04 1.81 -4.21
C GLU A 67 6.98 2.61 -3.44
N GLU A 68 5.74 2.13 -3.49
CA GLU A 68 4.61 2.77 -2.82
C GLU A 68 3.41 1.81 -2.73
N THR A 69 2.46 2.17 -1.86
CA THR A 69 1.14 1.54 -1.84
C THR A 69 0.15 2.45 -2.53
N ARG A 70 -0.46 1.97 -3.61
CA ARG A 70 -1.42 2.76 -4.38
C ARG A 70 -2.84 2.22 -4.26
N VAL A 71 -3.80 3.09 -4.53
CA VAL A 71 -5.23 2.81 -4.47
C VAL A 71 -5.93 3.30 -5.73
N SER A 72 -6.81 2.47 -6.26
CA SER A 72 -7.62 2.81 -7.43
C SER A 72 -8.86 3.63 -7.08
N LEU A 73 -9.49 4.23 -8.09
CA LEU A 73 -10.80 4.91 -8.00
C LEU A 73 -11.90 4.08 -7.33
N ASN A 74 -11.84 2.75 -7.46
CA ASN A 74 -12.80 1.82 -6.88
C ASN A 74 -12.41 1.34 -5.47
N GLY A 75 -11.32 1.87 -4.91
CA GLY A 75 -10.79 1.53 -3.59
C GLY A 75 -9.94 0.26 -3.54
N THR A 76 -9.57 -0.31 -4.69
CA THR A 76 -8.63 -1.44 -4.74
C THR A 76 -7.24 -0.97 -4.37
N VAL A 77 -6.62 -1.58 -3.34
CA VAL A 77 -5.28 -1.24 -2.86
C VAL A 77 -4.27 -2.30 -3.31
N LYS A 78 -3.12 -1.87 -3.82
CA LYS A 78 -2.03 -2.75 -4.23
C LYS A 78 -0.66 -2.18 -3.89
N LEU A 79 0.28 -3.07 -3.64
CA LEU A 79 1.71 -2.76 -3.48
C LEU A 79 2.33 -2.59 -4.87
N VAL A 80 2.93 -1.44 -5.14
CA VAL A 80 3.72 -1.20 -6.35
C VAL A 80 5.16 -1.51 -6.03
N MET A 81 5.78 -2.40 -6.80
CA MET A 81 7.13 -2.87 -6.52
C MET A 81 8.16 -2.01 -7.26
N ASP A 82 9.29 -1.77 -6.62
CA ASP A 82 10.50 -1.25 -7.25
C ASP A 82 11.42 -2.44 -7.61
N LEU A 83 11.75 -2.56 -8.91
CA LEU A 83 12.72 -3.53 -9.41
C LEU A 83 14.13 -2.93 -9.65
N GLY A 84 14.25 -1.60 -9.61
CA GLY A 84 15.51 -0.88 -9.80
C GLY A 84 16.50 -1.08 -8.65
N TYR A 85 15.98 -1.30 -7.44
CA TYR A 85 16.76 -1.70 -6.27
C TYR A 85 16.42 -3.13 -5.84
N SER A 86 17.09 -4.11 -6.45
CA SER A 86 17.16 -5.44 -5.86
C SER A 86 18.27 -5.43 -4.81
N PHE A 87 17.95 -5.71 -3.54
CA PHE A 87 19.01 -5.98 -2.56
C PHE A 87 19.90 -7.11 -3.12
N PRO A 88 21.24 -7.04 -2.98
CA PRO A 88 22.11 -8.11 -3.45
C PRO A 88 21.67 -9.42 -2.80
N SER A 89 21.11 -10.31 -3.63
CA SER A 89 20.38 -11.52 -3.24
C SER A 89 21.27 -12.59 -2.58
N THR A 90 22.56 -12.29 -2.38
CA THR A 90 23.59 -13.21 -1.89
C THR A 90 23.90 -13.07 -0.40
N GLN A 91 23.26 -12.17 0.37
CA GLN A 91 23.75 -11.85 1.73
C GLN A 91 22.73 -11.78 2.87
N TRP A 92 21.45 -12.14 2.66
CA TRP A 92 20.47 -12.08 3.74
C TRP A 92 20.05 -13.49 4.16
N PRO A 93 20.38 -13.94 5.39
CA PRO A 93 19.72 -15.09 5.99
C PRO A 93 18.21 -14.90 5.90
N SER A 94 17.46 -15.97 5.61
CA SER A 94 15.99 -15.95 5.49
C SER A 94 15.28 -15.21 6.63
N GLN A 95 15.81 -15.31 7.85
CA GLN A 95 15.33 -14.58 9.02
C GLN A 95 15.36 -13.05 8.85
N ARG A 96 16.42 -12.50 8.24
CA ARG A 96 16.53 -11.06 8.00
C ARG A 96 15.56 -10.57 6.92
N ALA A 97 15.28 -11.40 5.91
CA ALA A 97 14.30 -11.07 4.88
C ALA A 97 12.87 -11.03 5.47
N ALA A 98 12.50 -11.99 6.31
CA ALA A 98 11.22 -11.95 7.00
C ALA A 98 11.10 -10.74 7.94
N ASP A 99 12.15 -10.43 8.70
CA ASP A 99 12.17 -9.27 9.60
C ASP A 99 12.03 -7.94 8.84
N TYR A 100 12.62 -7.81 7.65
CA TYR A 100 12.42 -6.66 6.76
C TYR A 100 10.95 -6.48 6.41
N TRP A 101 10.29 -7.53 5.92
CA TRP A 101 8.87 -7.45 5.56
C TRP A 101 7.95 -7.15 6.75
N TYR A 102 8.32 -7.54 7.96
CA TYR A 102 7.62 -7.15 9.19
C TYR A 102 7.78 -5.67 9.50
N GLN A 103 8.98 -5.12 9.29
CA GLN A 103 9.22 -3.69 9.45
C GLN A 103 8.49 -2.88 8.39
N GLU A 104 8.52 -3.31 7.13
CA GLU A 104 7.80 -2.67 6.03
C GLU A 104 6.28 -2.66 6.26
N PHE A 105 5.72 -3.77 6.75
CA PHE A 105 4.29 -3.81 7.11
C PHE A 105 3.95 -2.83 8.24
N ALA A 106 4.82 -2.73 9.26
CA ALA A 106 4.65 -1.76 10.34
C ALA A 106 4.76 -0.31 9.83
N ALA A 107 5.72 -0.03 8.94
CA ALA A 107 5.90 1.26 8.30
C ALA A 107 4.71 1.65 7.42
N PHE A 108 4.06 0.68 6.78
CA PHE A 108 2.82 0.88 6.02
C PHE A 108 1.63 1.28 6.90
N ILE A 109 1.38 0.60 8.03
CA ILE A 109 0.20 0.87 8.86
C ILE A 109 0.35 2.11 9.75
N CYS A 110 1.58 2.45 10.14
CA CYS A 110 1.86 3.54 11.07
C CYS A 110 1.31 4.92 10.67
N PRO A 111 1.60 5.43 9.47
CA PRO A 111 1.11 6.75 9.04
C PRO A 111 -0.40 6.78 8.82
N LEU A 112 -1.03 5.62 8.61
CA LEU A 112 -2.46 5.48 8.31
C LEU A 112 -3.32 5.31 9.57
N LYS A 113 -2.71 5.27 10.76
CA LYS A 113 -3.42 5.01 12.01
C LYS A 113 -4.50 6.08 12.29
N PRO A 114 -5.78 5.69 12.51
CA PRO A 114 -6.82 6.61 12.95
C PRO A 114 -6.54 7.16 14.35
N GLU A 115 -7.13 8.31 14.65
CA GLU A 115 -7.13 8.89 16.00
C GLU A 115 -7.88 8.00 17.01
N LYS A 116 -8.92 7.30 16.53
CA LYS A 116 -9.75 6.42 17.34
C LYS A 116 -9.76 5.02 16.73
N LEU A 117 -9.30 4.06 17.52
CA LEU A 117 -9.42 2.63 17.23
C LEU A 117 -10.29 1.98 18.30
N THR A 118 -11.12 1.02 17.91
CA THR A 118 -11.73 0.11 18.88
C THR A 118 -10.67 -0.66 19.66
N PHE A 119 -11.08 -1.30 20.76
CA PHE A 119 -10.19 -2.18 21.53
C PHE A 119 -9.57 -3.29 20.65
N LYS A 120 -10.38 -3.94 19.80
CA LYS A 120 -9.89 -4.97 18.86
C LYS A 120 -8.91 -4.38 17.83
N GLY A 121 -9.15 -3.15 17.38
CA GLY A 121 -8.23 -2.43 16.47
C GLY A 121 -6.90 -2.12 17.12
N HIS A 122 -6.90 -1.70 18.39
CA HIS A 122 -5.68 -1.51 19.17
C HIS A 122 -4.87 -2.81 19.31
N LEU A 123 -5.53 -3.93 19.64
CA LEU A 123 -4.85 -5.22 19.74
C LEU A 123 -4.25 -5.66 18.41
N PHE A 124 -4.99 -5.51 17.31
CA PHE A 124 -4.46 -5.80 15.97
C PHE A 124 -3.21 -4.95 15.68
N TYR A 125 -3.30 -3.65 15.91
CA TYR A 125 -2.23 -2.71 15.61
C TYR A 125 -0.98 -2.97 16.47
N GLN A 126 -1.16 -3.29 17.74
CA GLN A 126 -0.06 -3.67 18.64
C GLN A 126 0.60 -4.98 18.16
N ALA A 127 -0.18 -5.99 17.76
CA ALA A 127 0.36 -7.23 17.20
C ALA A 127 1.13 -6.98 15.88
N ALA A 128 0.57 -6.13 15.01
CA ALA A 128 1.17 -5.78 13.72
C ALA A 128 2.51 -5.04 13.83
N THR A 129 2.69 -4.25 14.91
CA THR A 129 3.92 -3.46 15.14
C THR A 129 4.98 -4.20 15.96
N SER A 130 4.67 -5.38 16.52
CA SER A 130 5.56 -6.17 17.39
C SER A 130 6.32 -7.29 16.68
N LYS A 131 6.66 -7.08 15.39
CA LYS A 131 7.40 -8.02 14.51
C LYS A 131 6.60 -9.23 14.02
N ARG A 132 5.30 -9.09 13.80
CA ARG A 132 4.51 -10.13 13.14
C ARG A 132 3.48 -9.50 12.21
N ILE A 133 3.38 -9.98 10.98
CA ILE A 133 2.23 -9.68 10.13
C ILE A 133 1.06 -10.56 10.59
N PRO A 134 -0.06 -10.00 11.09
CA PRO A 134 -1.23 -10.79 11.46
C PRO A 134 -1.79 -11.56 10.26
N PRO A 135 -2.61 -12.60 10.47
CA PRO A 135 -3.26 -13.28 9.36
C PRO A 135 -4.41 -12.44 8.79
N SER A 136 -4.74 -12.63 7.51
CA SER A 136 -5.86 -11.95 6.84
C SER A 136 -7.23 -12.26 7.45
N ASN A 137 -7.37 -13.41 8.11
CA ASN A 137 -8.58 -13.81 8.82
C ASN A 137 -8.63 -13.29 10.28
N HIS A 138 -7.78 -12.31 10.65
CA HIS A 138 -7.85 -11.71 11.97
C HIS A 138 -9.23 -11.09 12.22
N LEU A 139 -9.82 -11.35 13.40
CA LEU A 139 -11.21 -11.01 13.72
C LEU A 139 -11.54 -9.53 13.46
N TRP A 140 -10.66 -8.62 13.85
CA TRP A 140 -10.83 -7.19 13.58
C TRP A 140 -10.95 -6.85 12.10
N LEU A 141 -10.16 -7.49 11.22
CA LEU A 141 -10.25 -7.28 9.78
C LEU A 141 -11.58 -7.81 9.23
N LEU A 142 -12.00 -9.00 9.67
CA LEU A 142 -13.28 -9.60 9.26
C LEU A 142 -14.49 -8.76 9.66
N GLU A 143 -14.44 -8.10 10.82
CA GLU A 143 -15.55 -7.27 11.33
C GLU A 143 -15.57 -5.85 10.73
N ARG A 144 -14.41 -5.28 10.40
CA ARG A 144 -14.28 -3.86 10.03
C ARG A 144 -14.02 -3.61 8.56
N SER A 145 -13.37 -4.53 7.87
CA SER A 145 -13.06 -4.35 6.45
C SER A 145 -14.33 -4.43 5.61
N GLN A 146 -14.46 -3.51 4.67
CA GLN A 146 -15.44 -3.57 3.59
C GLN A 146 -14.76 -3.80 2.22
N GLY A 147 -13.49 -4.26 2.25
CA GLY A 147 -12.66 -4.41 1.06
C GLY A 147 -12.58 -3.11 0.24
N PRO A 148 -12.58 -3.17 -1.10
CA PRO A 148 -12.48 -1.98 -1.94
C PRO A 148 -13.57 -0.92 -1.65
N ARG A 149 -14.79 -1.37 -1.29
CA ARG A 149 -15.91 -0.45 -1.02
C ARG A 149 -15.65 0.45 0.18
N GLY A 150 -14.86 -0.02 1.15
CA GLY A 150 -14.50 0.76 2.34
C GLY A 150 -13.58 1.94 2.06
N LEU A 151 -12.97 2.03 0.87
CA LEU A 151 -12.07 3.12 0.47
C LEU A 151 -12.60 3.96 -0.70
N ALA A 152 -13.53 3.42 -1.50
CA ALA A 152 -13.97 4.05 -2.74
C ALA A 152 -14.45 5.50 -2.56
N LEU A 153 -15.18 5.80 -1.46
CA LEU A 153 -15.64 7.15 -1.18
C LEU A 153 -14.50 8.11 -0.84
N ALA A 154 -13.56 7.68 0.02
CA ALA A 154 -12.40 8.48 0.40
C ALA A 154 -11.52 8.82 -0.79
N VAL A 155 -11.29 7.84 -1.67
CA VAL A 155 -10.52 8.02 -2.90
C VAL A 155 -11.20 9.03 -3.83
N LYS A 156 -12.50 8.85 -4.09
CA LYS A 156 -13.26 9.78 -4.94
C LYS A 156 -13.24 11.21 -4.39
N LYS A 157 -13.37 11.36 -3.06
CA LYS A 157 -13.28 12.66 -2.39
C LYS A 157 -11.89 13.28 -2.56
N ALA A 158 -10.83 12.52 -2.31
CA ALA A 158 -9.45 12.99 -2.47
C ALA A 158 -9.18 13.46 -3.91
N ILE A 159 -9.57 12.66 -4.91
CA ILE A 159 -9.44 13.01 -6.34
C ILE A 159 -10.24 14.27 -6.66
N GLY A 160 -11.49 14.36 -6.19
CA GLY A 160 -12.32 15.56 -6.38
C GLY A 160 -11.64 16.83 -5.84
N VAL A 161 -11.03 16.77 -4.66
CA VAL A 161 -10.29 17.89 -4.05
C VAL A 161 -9.05 18.26 -4.89
N MET A 162 -8.29 17.28 -5.37
CA MET A 162 -7.12 17.54 -6.22
C MET A 162 -7.50 18.18 -7.56
N LEU A 163 -8.60 17.73 -8.18
CA LEU A 163 -9.12 18.33 -9.40
C LEU A 163 -9.61 19.76 -9.17
N ALA A 164 -10.34 20.01 -8.06
CA ALA A 164 -10.83 21.33 -7.72
C ALA A 164 -9.69 22.33 -7.40
N GLY A 165 -8.70 21.91 -6.61
CA GLY A 165 -7.52 22.75 -6.30
C GLY A 165 -6.70 23.11 -7.54
N ASN A 166 -6.69 22.23 -8.55
CA ASN A 166 -6.07 22.53 -9.84
C ASN A 166 -6.88 23.53 -10.69
N THR A 167 -8.21 23.56 -10.55
CA THR A 167 -9.05 24.56 -11.25
C THR A 167 -8.92 25.97 -10.66
N GLU A 168 -8.80 26.12 -9.34
CA GLU A 168 -8.58 27.42 -8.71
C GLU A 168 -7.21 28.02 -9.04
N ASN A 169 -6.17 27.18 -9.09
CA ASN A 169 -4.83 27.61 -9.50
C ASN A 169 -4.76 27.98 -10.99
N ARG A 170 -5.62 27.39 -11.84
CA ARG A 170 -5.76 27.81 -13.24
C ARG A 170 -6.53 29.13 -13.35
N SER A 171 -7.65 29.33 -12.64
CA SER A 171 -8.41 30.58 -12.75
C SER A 171 -7.62 31.81 -12.26
N LYS A 172 -6.78 31.66 -11.23
CA LYS A 172 -5.87 32.73 -10.77
C LYS A 172 -4.79 33.11 -11.78
N ARG A 173 -4.37 32.19 -12.65
CA ARG A 173 -3.39 32.49 -13.72
C ARG A 173 -3.98 33.21 -14.93
N TYR A 174 -5.30 33.16 -15.12
CA TYR A 174 -5.97 33.79 -16.26
C TYR A 174 -6.82 35.02 -15.89
N GLY A 175 -6.88 35.40 -14.61
CA GLY A 175 -7.62 36.57 -14.12
C GLY A 175 -6.80 37.86 -13.96
N SER A 176 -5.63 37.96 -14.57
CA SER A 176 -4.79 39.17 -14.59
C SER A 176 -4.52 39.60 -16.03
N VAL A 177 -5.55 40.14 -16.67
CA VAL A 177 -5.44 40.99 -17.87
C VAL A 177 -6.40 42.16 -17.71
#